data_AF-A0A821I0J5-F1
#
_entry.id   AF-A0A821I0J5-F1
#
_cell.length_a   1.000
_cell.length_b   1.000
_cell.length_c   1.000
_cell.angle_alpha   90.00
_cell.angle_beta   90.00
_cell.angle_gamma   90.00
#
_symmetry.space_group_name_H-M   'P 1'
#
loop_
_entity.id
_entity.type
_entity.pdbx_description
1 polymer ?
#
loop_
_entity_poly.entity_id
_entity_poly.type
_entity_poly.pdbx_seq_one_letter_code
_entity_poly.pdbx_strand_id
1 'polypeptide(L)'
;PRVYNGYIDYIPYDATDDTGQTNQITSDTTTTKLHQHLLPLNEPIPTDSTTSKWRRIDGPFAHVLITSKAAISKDSISTPQSTLADGYLTLQFMRIGGSTRLNLAKAFTKLSDGKHLNYDFIEWMPIRAFRIVPSGTNGNMMIDGEKVPYGPIQGEVLPSIARCMGKQPKNDQ
;
A
#
# COMPACT_ATOMS: atom_id res chain seq x y z
N PRO A 1 -10.69 -13.20 15.09
CA PRO A 1 -9.70 -12.71 14.09
C PRO A 1 -8.34 -13.34 14.40
N ARG A 2 -7.56 -13.73 13.39
CA ARG A 2 -6.16 -14.12 13.62
C ARG A 2 -5.37 -12.87 13.99
N VAL A 3 -4.34 -13.02 14.82
CA VAL A 3 -3.48 -11.92 15.27
C VAL A 3 -2.17 -11.99 14.50
N TYR A 4 -1.79 -10.88 13.88
CA TYR A 4 -0.50 -10.69 13.22
C TYR A 4 0.29 -9.66 14.00
N ASN A 5 1.39 -10.09 14.61
CA ASN A 5 2.34 -9.21 15.27
C ASN A 5 3.39 -8.76 14.27
N GLY A 6 3.93 -7.56 14.46
CA GLY A 6 4.89 -6.96 13.56
C GLY A 6 4.70 -5.45 13.50
N TYR A 7 5.36 -4.83 12.53
CA TYR A 7 5.23 -3.40 12.26
C TYR A 7 5.20 -3.14 10.75
N ILE A 8 4.69 -1.96 10.39
CA ILE A 8 4.62 -1.44 9.04
C ILE A 8 5.37 -0.12 9.04
N ASP A 9 6.48 -0.06 8.31
CA ASP A 9 7.09 1.21 7.95
C ASP A 9 6.52 1.68 6.63
N TYR A 10 6.22 2.96 6.49
CA TYR A 10 5.68 3.53 5.27
C TYR A 10 6.12 4.98 5.05
N ILE A 11 6.12 5.41 3.80
CA ILE A 11 6.26 6.82 3.43
C ILE A 11 4.88 7.28 2.94
N PRO A 12 4.24 8.27 3.59
CA PRO A 12 2.96 8.81 3.12
C PRO A 12 3.13 9.45 1.75
N TYR A 13 2.11 9.31 0.91
CA TYR A 13 2.05 10.02 -0.36
C TYR A 13 1.65 11.47 -0.13
N ASP A 14 2.43 12.39 -0.68
CA ASP A 14 2.12 13.81 -0.74
C ASP A 14 2.16 14.24 -2.21
N ALA A 15 1.02 14.73 -2.71
CA ALA A 15 0.86 15.17 -4.10
C ALA A 15 1.73 16.40 -4.44
N THR A 16 2.18 17.15 -3.43
CA THR A 16 3.04 18.33 -3.63
C THR A 16 4.48 17.97 -3.95
N ASP A 17 4.92 16.74 -3.63
CA ASP A 17 6.26 16.26 -3.97
C ASP A 17 6.38 15.86 -5.46
N ASP A 18 5.26 15.59 -6.15
CA ASP A 18 5.24 15.11 -7.55
C ASP A 18 5.13 16.23 -8.61
N THR A 19 4.75 17.45 -8.22
CA THR A 19 4.62 18.60 -9.14
C THR A 19 5.96 19.23 -9.56
N GLY A 20 7.09 18.77 -9.01
CA GLY A 20 8.42 19.32 -9.24
C GLY A 20 9.33 18.57 -10.22
N GLN A 21 8.95 17.39 -10.73
CA GLN A 21 9.80 16.60 -11.63
C GLN A 21 9.05 16.18 -12.90
N THR A 22 8.80 17.16 -13.78
CA THR A 22 8.61 16.85 -15.20
C THR A 22 9.95 16.39 -15.77
N ASN A 23 10.22 15.08 -15.69
CA ASN A 23 11.41 14.46 -16.26
C ASN A 23 11.39 14.63 -17.78
N GLN A 24 12.08 15.65 -18.30
CA GLN A 24 12.53 15.66 -19.68
C GLN A 24 13.51 14.49 -19.85
N ILE A 25 13.06 13.43 -20.52
CA ILE A 25 13.91 12.31 -20.91
C ILE A 25 14.92 12.85 -21.94
N THR A 26 16.11 13.19 -21.47
CA THR A 26 17.27 13.46 -22.34
C THR A 26 18.12 12.20 -22.31
N SER A 27 18.22 11.57 -23.47
CA SER A 27 18.48 10.15 -23.66
C SER A 27 19.95 9.72 -23.58
N ASP A 28 20.78 10.23 -22.66
CA ASP A 28 22.21 9.83 -22.66
C ASP A 28 22.92 9.62 -21.32
N THR A 29 22.30 9.74 -20.13
CA THR A 29 22.98 9.32 -18.87
C THR A 29 21.99 9.10 -17.72
N THR A 30 21.37 7.91 -17.59
CA THR A 30 20.32 7.71 -16.55
C THR A 30 20.15 6.24 -16.12
N THR A 31 21.19 5.61 -15.56
CA THR A 31 20.96 4.57 -14.52
C THR A 31 20.62 5.28 -13.20
N THR A 32 19.63 6.16 -13.22
CA THR A 32 19.21 6.91 -12.03
C THR A 32 18.30 6.00 -11.23
N LYS A 33 18.84 5.50 -10.10
CA LYS A 33 18.15 4.87 -8.96
C LYS A 33 16.65 4.59 -9.18
N LEU A 34 16.33 3.42 -9.73
CA LEU A 34 14.93 2.96 -9.86
C LEU A 34 14.24 2.82 -8.50
N HIS A 35 14.99 2.64 -7.40
CA HIS A 35 14.44 2.63 -6.04
C HIS A 35 15.09 3.75 -5.25
N GLN A 36 14.34 4.83 -5.00
CA GLN A 36 14.86 5.99 -4.32
C GLN A 36 14.80 5.83 -2.80
N HIS A 37 13.86 5.02 -2.31
CA HIS A 37 13.55 4.94 -0.88
C HIS A 37 13.79 3.58 -0.22
N LEU A 38 13.94 2.51 -1.00
CA LEU A 38 14.12 1.16 -0.47
C LEU A 38 15.57 0.90 -0.03
N LEU A 39 15.79 0.82 1.28
CA LEU A 39 17.02 0.28 1.86
C LEU A 39 17.05 -1.25 1.73
N PRO A 40 18.23 -1.89 1.82
CA PRO A 40 18.34 -3.33 1.98
C PRO A 40 17.46 -3.87 3.14
N LEU A 41 16.89 -5.06 2.98
CA LEU A 41 15.98 -5.68 3.96
C LEU A 41 16.65 -5.99 5.30
N ASN A 42 17.96 -6.19 5.30
CA ASN A 42 18.80 -6.44 6.47
C ASN A 42 19.18 -5.17 7.24
N GLU A 43 18.94 -3.98 6.67
CA GLU A 43 19.23 -2.70 7.31
C GLU A 43 17.96 -2.11 7.94
N PRO A 44 18.03 -1.55 9.15
CA PRO A 44 16.87 -0.90 9.75
C PRO A 44 16.46 0.35 8.97
N ILE A 45 15.16 0.61 8.87
CA ILE A 45 14.67 1.87 8.34
C ILE A 45 14.97 2.98 9.37
N PRO A 46 15.55 4.12 8.96
CA PRO A 46 15.72 5.26 9.84
C PRO A 46 14.36 5.75 10.31
N THR A 47 14.09 5.65 11.61
CA THR A 47 12.84 6.12 12.25
C THR A 47 12.97 7.52 12.84
N ASP A 48 14.12 8.18 12.69
CA ASP A 48 14.30 9.56 13.14
C ASP A 48 13.43 10.50 12.29
N SER A 49 12.37 11.04 12.89
CA SER A 49 11.39 11.93 12.26
C SER A 49 12.00 13.25 11.75
N THR A 50 13.21 13.59 12.19
CA THR A 50 13.90 14.82 11.78
C THR A 50 14.57 14.69 10.41
N THR A 51 14.93 13.45 10.01
CA THR A 51 15.70 13.19 8.79
C THR A 51 14.98 12.24 7.83
N SER A 52 14.04 11.44 8.34
CA SER A 52 13.37 10.38 7.59
C SER A 52 11.91 10.72 7.30
N LYS A 53 11.49 10.54 6.04
CA LYS A 53 10.06 10.57 5.65
C LYS A 53 9.30 9.31 6.11
N TRP A 54 10.01 8.30 6.60
CA TRP A 54 9.41 7.04 7.05
C TRP A 54 8.66 7.23 8.37
N ARG A 55 7.49 6.61 8.43
CA ARG A 55 6.63 6.51 9.62
C ARG A 55 6.42 5.05 9.95
N ARG A 56 6.25 4.73 11.24
CA ARG A 56 6.00 3.37 11.72
C ARG A 56 4.60 3.22 12.29
N ILE A 57 3.99 2.07 12.00
CA ILE A 57 2.78 1.57 12.63
C ILE A 57 3.11 0.25 13.31
N ASP A 58 3.04 0.22 14.63
CA ASP A 58 3.20 -1.02 15.38
C ASP A 58 1.85 -1.77 15.46
N GLY A 59 1.94 -3.10 15.37
CA GLY A 59 0.82 -4.00 15.60
C GLY A 59 0.40 -4.06 17.07
N PRO A 60 -0.50 -4.98 17.44
CA PRO A 60 -0.99 -6.12 16.66
C PRO A 60 -2.07 -5.77 15.62
N PHE A 61 -2.02 -6.46 14.47
CA PHE A 61 -2.96 -6.32 13.36
C PHE A 61 -3.88 -7.54 13.21
N ALA A 62 -5.14 -7.30 12.82
CA ALA A 62 -6.05 -8.33 12.34
C ALA A 62 -5.81 -8.62 10.84
N HIS A 63 -5.45 -7.58 10.09
CA HIS A 63 -5.26 -7.60 8.64
C HIS A 63 -4.44 -6.39 8.19
N VAL A 64 -3.64 -6.59 7.15
CA VAL A 64 -2.91 -5.54 6.42
C VAL A 64 -3.06 -5.85 4.95
N LEU A 65 -3.35 -4.84 4.14
CA LEU A 65 -3.51 -4.93 2.69
C LEU A 65 -2.89 -3.69 2.04
N ILE A 66 -2.09 -3.92 1.00
CA ILE A 66 -1.53 -2.86 0.17
C ILE A 66 -2.00 -3.09 -1.26
N THR A 67 -2.51 -2.04 -1.89
CA THR A 67 -3.08 -2.12 -3.24
C THR A 67 -2.59 -0.98 -4.11
N SER A 68 -2.20 -1.30 -5.35
CA SER A 68 -1.93 -0.33 -6.41
C SER A 68 -3.14 -0.06 -7.32
N LYS A 69 -4.21 -0.86 -7.17
CA LYS A 69 -5.41 -0.81 -7.99
C LYS A 69 -6.63 -0.55 -7.11
N ALA A 70 -7.63 0.12 -7.67
CA ALA A 70 -8.91 0.35 -7.02
C ALA A 70 -9.63 -0.95 -6.64
N ALA A 71 -9.59 -1.97 -7.51
CA ALA A 71 -10.24 -3.25 -7.30
C ALA A 71 -9.22 -4.39 -7.15
N ILE A 72 -9.45 -5.26 -6.16
CA ILE A 72 -8.65 -6.47 -5.89
C ILE A 72 -9.27 -7.72 -6.50
N SER A 73 -10.57 -7.67 -6.83
CA SER A 73 -11.29 -8.69 -7.58
C SER A 73 -12.42 -8.02 -8.38
N LYS A 74 -13.08 -8.76 -9.27
CA LYS A 74 -14.23 -8.25 -10.05
C LYS A 74 -15.31 -7.60 -9.17
N ASP A 75 -15.54 -8.18 -7.99
CA ASP A 75 -16.62 -7.79 -7.07
C ASP A 75 -16.05 -7.24 -5.74
N SER A 76 -14.81 -6.76 -5.74
CA SER A 76 -14.16 -6.24 -4.54
C SER A 76 -13.33 -5.00 -4.86
N ILE A 77 -13.91 -3.85 -4.51
CA ILE A 77 -13.27 -2.54 -4.59
C ILE A 77 -12.55 -2.31 -3.27
N SER A 78 -11.22 -2.32 -3.29
CA SER A 78 -10.40 -2.04 -2.10
C SER A 78 -10.27 -0.54 -1.88
N THR A 79 -10.01 0.22 -2.95
CA THR A 79 -9.73 1.64 -2.88
C THR A 79 -10.56 2.38 -3.94
N PRO A 80 -11.78 2.84 -3.61
CA PRO A 80 -12.67 3.47 -4.58
C PRO A 80 -12.14 4.80 -5.14
N GLN A 81 -11.21 5.45 -4.42
CA GLN A 81 -10.60 6.72 -4.82
C GLN A 81 -9.41 6.56 -5.78
N SER A 82 -8.87 5.34 -5.95
CA SER A 82 -7.67 5.11 -6.76
C SER A 82 -8.00 5.16 -8.25
N THR A 83 -7.10 5.76 -9.03
CA THR A 83 -7.20 5.81 -10.48
C THR A 83 -5.97 5.15 -11.12
N LEU A 84 -6.09 4.75 -12.39
CA LEU A 84 -4.93 4.18 -13.08
C LEU A 84 -3.85 5.25 -13.20
N ALA A 85 -2.65 4.96 -12.70
CA ALA A 85 -1.50 5.87 -12.67
C ALA A 85 -1.63 7.09 -11.75
N ASP A 86 -2.36 6.95 -10.64
CA ASP A 86 -2.43 7.94 -9.55
C ASP A 86 -1.11 8.16 -8.79
N GLY A 87 -0.11 7.30 -9.03
CA GLY A 87 1.25 7.50 -8.52
C GLY A 87 1.45 7.06 -7.06
N TYR A 88 0.48 6.39 -6.44
CA TYR A 88 0.57 5.92 -5.06
C TYR A 88 0.07 4.48 -4.85
N LEU A 89 0.46 3.88 -3.73
CA LEU A 89 -0.14 2.65 -3.21
C LEU A 89 -1.09 3.01 -2.07
N THR A 90 -2.11 2.21 -1.84
CA THR A 90 -3.01 2.38 -0.70
C THR A 90 -2.71 1.34 0.36
N LEU A 91 -2.31 1.79 1.54
CA LEU A 91 -2.19 0.96 2.74
C LEU A 91 -3.52 0.94 3.47
N GLN A 92 -4.02 -0.26 3.79
CA GLN A 92 -5.23 -0.50 4.58
C GLN A 92 -4.90 -1.49 5.69
N PHE A 93 -5.34 -1.24 6.91
CA PHE A 93 -5.13 -2.18 8.01
C PHE A 93 -6.23 -2.10 9.06
N MET A 94 -6.31 -3.15 9.87
CA MET A 94 -7.20 -3.23 11.01
C MET A 94 -6.39 -3.66 12.24
N ARG A 95 -6.56 -2.95 13.36
CA ARG A 95 -5.91 -3.30 14.63
C ARG A 95 -6.71 -4.36 15.39
N ILE A 96 -6.00 -5.17 16.18
CA ILE A 96 -6.65 -6.07 17.14
C ILE A 96 -7.27 -5.24 18.27
N GLY A 97 -8.45 -5.64 18.74
CA GLY A 97 -9.20 -4.94 19.79
C GLY A 97 -10.13 -3.84 19.26
N GLY A 98 -9.84 -3.27 18.09
CA GLY A 98 -10.73 -2.29 17.42
C GLY A 98 -11.90 -2.91 16.66
N SER A 99 -11.91 -4.23 16.43
CA SER A 99 -12.95 -4.90 15.64
C SER A 99 -13.30 -6.32 16.12
N THR A 100 -14.58 -6.68 15.97
CA THR A 100 -15.09 -8.04 16.21
C THR A 100 -15.08 -8.89 14.92
N ARG A 101 -15.28 -10.22 15.04
CA ARG A 101 -15.48 -11.07 13.86
C ARG A 101 -16.69 -10.64 13.03
N LEU A 102 -17.72 -10.10 13.68
CA LEU A 102 -18.91 -9.56 13.01
C LEU A 102 -18.59 -8.26 12.26
N ASN A 103 -17.76 -7.38 12.81
CA ASN A 103 -17.30 -6.17 12.12
C ASN A 103 -16.53 -6.53 10.85
N LEU A 104 -15.67 -7.55 10.91
CA LEU A 104 -14.96 -8.06 9.73
C LEU A 104 -15.93 -8.60 8.68
N ALA A 105 -16.92 -9.40 9.08
CA ALA A 105 -17.95 -9.90 8.17
C ALA A 105 -18.76 -8.75 7.53
N LYS A 106 -19.11 -7.71 8.29
CA LYS A 106 -19.77 -6.50 7.77
C LYS A 106 -18.89 -5.72 6.79
N ALA A 107 -17.59 -5.62 7.04
CA ALA A 107 -16.67 -5.01 6.09
C ALA A 107 -16.64 -5.78 4.77
N PHE A 108 -16.62 -7.12 4.83
CA PHE A 108 -16.64 -7.95 3.62
C PHE A 108 -17.91 -7.79 2.79
N THR A 109 -19.08 -7.56 3.39
CA THR A 109 -20.30 -7.27 2.62
C THR A 109 -20.32 -5.89 1.96
N LYS A 110 -19.39 -5.00 2.34
CA LYS A 110 -19.20 -3.66 1.78
C LYS A 110 -17.97 -3.52 0.87
N LEU A 111 -17.30 -4.63 0.57
CA LEU A 111 -16.19 -4.63 -0.40
C LEU A 111 -16.66 -4.33 -1.82
N SER A 112 -17.85 -4.79 -2.21
CA SER A 112 -18.32 -4.64 -3.59
C SER A 112 -18.60 -3.20 -3.98
N ASP A 113 -18.98 -2.35 -3.01
CA ASP A 113 -19.21 -0.92 -3.21
C ASP A 113 -18.11 -0.03 -2.59
N GLY A 114 -17.02 -0.64 -2.09
CA GLY A 114 -15.87 0.04 -1.50
C GLY A 114 -16.18 0.81 -0.20
N LYS A 115 -17.37 0.63 0.38
CA LYS A 115 -17.81 1.37 1.58
C LYS A 115 -17.27 0.81 2.88
N HIS A 116 -16.51 -0.28 2.83
CA HIS A 116 -15.82 -0.83 4.00
C HIS A 116 -14.84 0.20 4.59
N LEU A 117 -14.26 1.08 3.78
CA LEU A 117 -13.38 2.15 4.23
C LEU A 117 -14.05 3.21 5.12
N ASN A 118 -15.38 3.26 5.15
CA ASN A 118 -16.12 4.21 5.98
C ASN A 118 -16.29 3.73 7.42
N TYR A 119 -15.85 2.52 7.75
CA TYR A 119 -15.92 2.00 9.11
C TYR A 119 -14.72 2.45 9.93
N ASP A 120 -14.96 2.98 11.13
CA ASP A 120 -13.92 3.51 12.04
C ASP A 120 -12.86 2.48 12.45
N PHE A 121 -13.14 1.19 12.28
CA PHE A 121 -12.20 0.11 12.60
C PHE A 121 -11.27 -0.27 11.44
N ILE A 122 -11.41 0.37 10.27
CA ILE A 122 -10.55 0.21 9.10
C ILE A 122 -9.78 1.52 8.92
N GLU A 123 -8.47 1.45 9.10
CA GLU A 123 -7.57 2.57 8.84
C GLU A 123 -6.98 2.43 7.43
N TRP A 124 -6.88 3.53 6.69
CA TRP A 124 -6.25 3.53 5.38
C TRP A 124 -5.56 4.87 5.08
N MET A 125 -4.55 4.82 4.21
CA MET A 125 -3.83 6.01 3.74
C MET A 125 -3.09 5.75 2.41
N PRO A 126 -2.93 6.78 1.56
CA PRO A 126 -2.06 6.69 0.40
C PRO A 126 -0.58 6.78 0.81
N ILE A 127 0.26 5.95 0.22
CA ILE A 127 1.67 5.77 0.54
C ILE A 127 2.51 5.66 -0.75
N ARG A 128 3.79 6.05 -0.70
CA ARG A 128 4.74 5.85 -1.81
C ARG A 128 5.56 4.57 -1.66
N ALA A 129 5.99 4.27 -0.44
CA ALA A 129 6.80 3.11 -0.14
C ALA A 129 6.34 2.47 1.16
N PHE A 130 6.61 1.18 1.29
CA PHE A 130 6.34 0.42 2.51
C PHE A 130 7.41 -0.63 2.78
N ARG A 131 7.49 -1.03 4.04
CA ARG A 131 8.12 -2.25 4.50
C ARG A 131 7.24 -2.88 5.58
N ILE A 132 6.78 -4.09 5.35
CA ILE A 132 6.04 -4.88 6.33
C ILE A 132 7.01 -5.89 6.93
N VAL A 133 7.17 -5.85 8.26
CA VAL A 133 8.01 -6.79 9.00
C VAL A 133 7.12 -7.58 9.97
N PRO A 134 6.70 -8.79 9.59
CA PRO A 134 5.97 -9.65 10.50
C PRO A 134 6.88 -10.18 11.62
N SER A 135 6.31 -10.33 12.81
CA SER A 135 6.95 -11.05 13.91
C SER A 135 6.57 -12.52 13.88
N GLY A 136 7.56 -13.39 14.14
CA GLY A 136 7.40 -14.85 14.15
C GLY A 136 7.49 -15.48 12.77
N THR A 137 7.29 -16.79 12.70
CA THR A 137 7.56 -17.60 11.49
C THR A 137 6.30 -18.17 10.83
N ASN A 138 5.12 -17.91 11.39
CA ASN A 138 3.87 -18.54 10.93
C ASN A 138 2.76 -17.50 10.70
N GLY A 139 2.36 -17.34 9.45
CA GLY A 139 1.28 -16.46 9.04
C GLY A 139 0.93 -16.65 7.57
N ASN A 140 -0.05 -15.89 7.09
CA ASN A 140 -0.50 -15.92 5.70
C ASN A 140 -0.12 -14.59 5.05
N MET A 141 0.71 -14.65 4.02
CA MET A 141 1.07 -13.51 3.18
C MET A 141 0.88 -13.90 1.73
N MET A 142 0.38 -12.96 0.92
CA MET A 142 0.14 -13.17 -0.50
C MET A 142 0.50 -11.90 -1.28
N ILE A 143 0.95 -12.08 -2.52
CA ILE A 143 1.16 -11.02 -3.51
C ILE A 143 0.33 -11.40 -4.73
N ASP A 144 -0.56 -10.50 -5.18
CA ASP A 144 -1.45 -10.73 -6.34
C ASP A 144 -2.23 -12.07 -6.31
N GLY A 145 -2.56 -12.55 -5.11
CA GLY A 145 -3.28 -13.82 -4.88
C GLY A 145 -2.38 -15.05 -4.77
N GLU A 146 -1.08 -14.93 -5.02
CA GLU A 146 -0.11 -16.01 -4.86
C GLU A 146 0.47 -16.01 -3.44
N LYS A 147 0.55 -17.19 -2.83
CA LYS A 147 1.11 -17.33 -1.48
C LYS A 147 2.62 -17.15 -1.50
N VAL A 148 3.12 -16.28 -0.64
CA VAL A 148 4.56 -16.04 -0.47
C VAL A 148 5.05 -16.48 0.91
N PRO A 149 6.36 -16.73 1.09
CA PRO A 149 6.93 -17.00 2.40
C PRO A 149 6.59 -15.89 3.39
N TYR A 150 6.29 -16.28 4.62
CA TYR A 150 6.01 -15.32 5.68
C TYR A 150 7.31 -14.69 6.16
N GLY A 151 7.54 -13.44 5.79
CA GLY A 151 8.76 -12.73 6.12
C GLY A 151 8.70 -11.26 5.75
N PRO A 152 9.80 -10.52 5.95
CA PRO A 152 9.87 -9.11 5.62
C PRO A 152 9.68 -8.88 4.12
N ILE A 153 8.80 -7.93 3.77
CA ILE A 153 8.55 -7.51 2.38
C ILE A 153 8.57 -5.99 2.30
N GLN A 154 9.05 -5.46 1.19
CA GLN A 154 9.06 -4.03 0.92
C GLN A 154 8.72 -3.74 -0.53
N GLY A 155 8.22 -2.55 -0.78
CA GLY A 155 7.87 -2.09 -2.12
C GLY A 155 7.77 -0.58 -2.18
N GLU A 156 7.96 -0.05 -3.38
CA GLU A 156 7.87 1.37 -3.70
C GLU A 156 7.10 1.49 -5.02
N VAL A 157 6.27 2.52 -5.14
CA VAL A 157 5.57 2.84 -6.38
C VAL A 157 6.55 3.43 -7.39
N LEU A 158 6.56 2.89 -8.61
CA LEU A 158 7.32 3.43 -9.73
C LEU A 158 6.34 4.09 -10.70
N PRO A 159 6.16 5.42 -10.63
CA PRO A 159 5.16 6.09 -11.44
C PRO A 159 5.49 5.96 -12.93
N SER A 160 4.48 5.63 -13.73
CA SER A 160 4.55 5.59 -15.20
C SER A 160 5.62 4.66 -15.81
N ILE A 161 6.07 3.62 -15.08
CA ILE A 161 7.11 2.70 -15.58
C ILE A 161 6.65 1.84 -16.76
N ALA A 162 5.34 1.58 -16.87
CA ALA A 162 4.77 0.74 -17.92
C ALA A 162 3.61 1.45 -18.61
N ARG A 163 3.52 1.28 -19.93
CA ARG A 163 2.41 1.75 -20.75
C ARG A 163 1.61 0.55 -21.24
N CYS A 164 0.33 0.50 -20.89
CA CYS A 164 -0.61 -0.49 -21.41
C CYS A 164 -1.64 0.18 -22.32
N MET A 165 -2.18 -0.60 -23.26
CA MET A 165 -3.36 -0.17 -24.02
C MET A 165 -4.60 -0.43 -23.18
N GLY A 166 -5.46 0.58 -23.04
CA GLY A 166 -6.70 0.51 -22.28
C GLY A 166 -7.83 1.21 -23.01
N LYS A 167 -9.06 0.88 -22.64
CA LYS A 167 -10.24 1.61 -23.12
C LYS A 167 -10.20 3.03 -22.58
N GLN A 168 -10.40 4.02 -23.44
CA GLN A 168 -10.44 5.42 -23.03
C GLN A 168 -11.57 5.62 -21.99
N PRO A 169 -11.30 6.26 -20.84
CA PRO A 169 -12.35 6.56 -19.88
C PRO A 169 -13.39 7.47 -20.54
N LYS A 170 -14.67 7.19 -20.29
CA LYS A 170 -15.74 8.09 -20.72
C LYS A 170 -15.64 9.35 -19.85
N ASN A 171 -15.36 10.48 -20.48
CA ASN A 171 -15.53 11.77 -19.82
C ASN A 171 -17.04 12.01 -19.73
N ASP A 172 -17.61 11.83 -18.55
CA ASP A 172 -18.98 12.26 -18.29
C ASP A 172 -18.98 13.80 -18.29
N GLN A 173 -19.56 14.39 -19.35
CA GLN A 173 -19.95 15.80 -19.43
C GLN A 173 -21.34 15.98 -18.83
#